data_AF-A0A2R5F2P0-F1
#
_entry.id   AF-A0A2R5F2P0-F1
#
_cell.length_a   1.000
_cell.length_b   1.000
_cell.length_c   1.000
_cell.angle_alpha   90.00
_cell.angle_beta   90.00
_cell.angle_gamma   90.00
#
_symmetry.space_group_name_H-M   'P 1'
#
loop_
_entity.id
_entity.type
_entity.pdbx_description
1 polymer ?
#
loop_
_entity_poly.entity_id
_entity_poly.type
_entity_poly.pdbx_seq_one_letter_code
_entity_poly.pdbx_strand_id
1 'polypeptide(L)'
;DHRVSQGFTVYQSQPLYMTGNYLDVSNGIGSGHLGRLQDLDRKFQYVADAGLVHANAAFTFRSILNVTDPVLLEKLGKYWQARFGAYPVLWTTAQEVDPGHEFNDYWHRIAKAIYDNDAYRQPLTAHMEGGDASISGWAEKDYHSWFGVQPSNLQKDGYQTFWEYNATKPYVAYETGYEFNRVTTDEARSTPYRAFSNGAFGFGYGVQGVWAINDSTDSWFPYGPYYRWFDGLNAAGGSQMTHFKNFYESLQWWKL
;
A
#
# COMPACT_ATOMS: atom_id res chain seq x y z
N ASP A 1 -1.80 -1.24 -17.98
CA ASP A 1 -3.05 -1.14 -18.77
C ASP A 1 -4.19 -2.04 -18.31
N HIS A 2 -3.99 -3.34 -18.03
CA HIS A 2 -5.11 -4.21 -17.64
C HIS A 2 -5.90 -3.69 -16.41
N ARG A 3 -5.22 -3.26 -15.34
CA ARG A 3 -5.89 -2.65 -14.17
C ARG A 3 -6.62 -1.35 -14.51
N VAL A 4 -6.11 -0.55 -15.44
CA VAL A 4 -6.81 0.64 -15.95
C VAL A 4 -8.10 0.24 -16.65
N SER A 5 -8.07 -0.80 -17.50
CA SER A 5 -9.27 -1.29 -18.18
C SER A 5 -10.33 -1.88 -17.24
N GLN A 6 -9.92 -2.31 -16.04
CA GLN A 6 -10.82 -2.75 -14.97
C GLN A 6 -11.31 -1.59 -14.08
N GLY A 7 -10.92 -0.34 -14.37
CA GLY A 7 -11.40 0.86 -13.68
C GLY A 7 -10.67 1.20 -12.37
N PHE A 8 -9.57 0.51 -12.05
CA PHE A 8 -8.72 0.87 -10.91
C PHE A 8 -8.15 2.27 -11.10
N THR A 9 -7.98 2.99 -9.99
CA THR A 9 -7.43 4.35 -9.95
C THR A 9 -6.15 4.46 -9.13
N VAL A 10 -5.84 3.43 -8.34
CA VAL A 10 -4.65 3.36 -7.48
C VAL A 10 -3.93 2.03 -7.76
N TYR A 11 -2.61 2.08 -7.85
CA TYR A 11 -1.75 0.89 -7.93
C TYR A 11 -0.83 0.85 -6.72
N GLN A 12 -0.96 -0.20 -5.91
CA GLN A 12 -0.08 -0.46 -4.78
C GLN A 12 1.14 -1.26 -5.23
N SER A 13 2.33 -0.87 -4.75
CA SER A 13 3.56 -1.63 -5.00
C SER A 13 4.53 -1.60 -3.84
N GLN A 14 5.40 -2.61 -3.78
CA GLN A 14 6.56 -2.64 -2.91
C GLN A 14 7.85 -2.72 -3.75
N PRO A 15 8.77 -1.75 -3.64
CA PRO A 15 9.97 -1.64 -4.49
C PRO A 15 11.07 -2.66 -4.17
N LEU A 16 11.11 -3.19 -2.94
CA LEU A 16 12.12 -4.14 -2.48
C LEU A 16 11.49 -5.53 -2.34
N TYR A 17 11.97 -6.46 -3.16
CA TYR A 17 11.50 -7.84 -3.20
C TYR A 17 12.22 -8.71 -2.16
N MET A 18 11.55 -9.72 -1.62
CA MET A 18 12.17 -10.69 -0.70
C MET A 18 13.06 -11.72 -1.41
N THR A 19 12.87 -11.90 -2.73
CA THR A 19 13.58 -12.90 -3.55
C THR A 19 14.11 -12.25 -4.83
N GLY A 20 15.39 -12.50 -5.16
CA GLY A 20 16.06 -11.96 -6.35
C GLY A 20 16.91 -10.71 -6.10
N ASN A 21 17.16 -9.92 -7.16
CA ASN A 21 17.94 -8.67 -7.10
C ASN A 21 17.09 -7.55 -6.47
N TYR A 22 17.09 -7.47 -5.13
CA TYR A 22 16.50 -6.35 -4.40
C TYR A 22 17.46 -5.15 -4.36
N LEU A 23 16.91 -3.95 -4.20
CA LEU A 23 17.71 -2.74 -4.01
C LEU A 23 18.21 -2.71 -2.56
N ASP A 24 19.39 -3.26 -2.32
CA ASP A 24 20.06 -3.21 -1.02
C ASP A 24 20.55 -1.79 -0.72
N VAL A 25 19.97 -1.16 0.31
CA VAL A 25 20.35 0.18 0.75
C VAL A 25 20.92 0.20 2.17
N SER A 26 21.36 -0.95 2.68
CA SER A 26 21.96 -1.11 4.02
C SER A 26 23.12 -0.14 4.27
N ASN A 27 23.87 0.19 3.21
CA ASN A 27 24.98 1.16 3.21
C ASN A 27 24.65 2.45 2.43
N GLY A 28 23.37 2.66 2.12
CA GLY A 28 22.87 3.79 1.35
C GLY A 28 22.96 3.62 -0.16
N ILE A 29 22.50 4.65 -0.88
CA ILE A 29 22.36 4.62 -2.33
C ILE A 29 23.65 5.11 -3.00
N GLY A 30 24.41 4.17 -3.59
CA GLY A 30 25.56 4.44 -4.46
C GLY A 30 25.31 4.20 -5.96
N SER A 31 26.38 4.38 -6.77
CA SER A 31 26.35 4.25 -8.23
C SER A 31 25.94 2.87 -8.75
N GLY A 32 26.21 1.80 -7.98
CA GLY A 32 25.79 0.44 -8.30
C GLY A 32 24.26 0.26 -8.38
N HIS A 33 23.49 1.18 -7.82
CA HIS A 33 22.02 1.13 -7.82
C HIS A 33 21.38 1.81 -9.02
N LEU A 34 22.14 2.56 -9.83
CA LEU A 34 21.58 3.44 -10.85
C LEU A 34 20.67 2.72 -11.85
N GLY A 35 21.08 1.54 -12.34
CA GLY A 35 20.26 0.77 -13.28
C GLY A 35 18.92 0.33 -12.68
N ARG A 36 18.91 -0.08 -11.41
CA ARG A 36 17.67 -0.46 -10.72
C ARG A 36 16.77 0.73 -10.45
N LEU A 37 17.35 1.85 -10.05
CA LEU A 37 16.62 3.09 -9.83
C LEU A 37 16.02 3.64 -11.13
N GLN A 38 16.72 3.51 -12.27
CA GLN A 38 16.18 3.85 -13.59
C GLN A 38 15.01 2.94 -14.00
N ASP A 39 15.05 1.65 -13.68
CA ASP A 39 13.89 0.76 -13.89
C ASP A 39 12.70 1.15 -12.99
N LEU A 40 12.96 1.57 -11.75
CA LEU A 40 11.92 2.13 -10.88
C LEU A 40 11.35 3.42 -11.47
N ASP A 41 12.17 4.35 -11.95
CA ASP A 41 11.69 5.58 -12.60
C ASP A 41 10.74 5.25 -13.76
N ARG A 42 11.13 4.32 -14.62
CA ARG A 42 10.30 3.85 -15.74
C ARG A 42 8.95 3.30 -15.26
N LYS A 43 8.93 2.57 -14.14
CA LYS A 43 7.69 2.03 -13.55
C LYS A 43 6.81 3.11 -12.95
N PHE A 44 7.38 4.07 -12.21
CA PHE A 44 6.65 5.22 -11.67
C PHE A 44 6.04 6.06 -12.79
N GLN A 45 6.82 6.35 -13.84
CA GLN A 45 6.34 7.05 -15.03
C GLN A 45 5.22 6.28 -15.71
N TYR A 46 5.36 4.96 -15.90
CA TYR A 46 4.32 4.15 -16.51
C TYR A 46 3.00 4.17 -15.72
N VAL A 47 3.06 4.10 -14.38
CA VAL A 47 1.85 4.18 -13.54
C VAL A 47 1.18 5.56 -13.68
N ALA A 48 1.98 6.64 -13.69
CA ALA A 48 1.50 8.00 -13.86
C ALA A 48 0.88 8.24 -15.26
N ASP A 49 1.55 7.82 -16.32
CA ASP A 49 1.08 7.94 -17.72
C ASP A 49 -0.20 7.13 -17.96
N ALA A 50 -0.38 6.03 -17.23
CA ALA A 50 -1.58 5.22 -17.24
C ALA A 50 -2.76 5.87 -16.49
N GLY A 51 -2.57 7.05 -15.88
CA GLY A 51 -3.60 7.77 -15.13
C GLY A 51 -3.89 7.21 -13.74
N LEU A 52 -2.97 6.42 -13.19
CA LEU A 52 -3.10 5.83 -11.85
C LEU A 52 -2.31 6.64 -10.83
N VAL A 53 -2.82 6.69 -9.60
CA VAL A 53 -2.04 7.13 -8.43
C VAL A 53 -1.22 5.95 -7.91
N HIS A 54 0.06 6.17 -7.61
CA HIS A 54 0.95 5.12 -7.13
C HIS A 54 0.98 5.09 -5.60
N ALA A 55 0.28 4.13 -4.98
CA ALA A 55 0.40 3.86 -3.56
C ALA A 55 1.69 3.07 -3.29
N ASN A 56 2.80 3.80 -3.18
CA ASN A 56 4.11 3.21 -3.09
C ASN A 56 4.49 2.94 -1.65
N ALA A 57 4.82 1.68 -1.35
CA ALA A 57 5.62 1.41 -0.17
C ALA A 57 6.98 2.08 -0.37
N ALA A 58 7.33 3.07 0.46
CA ALA A 58 8.58 3.81 0.29
C ALA A 58 9.80 2.86 0.33
N PHE A 59 9.66 1.71 1.00
CA PHE A 59 10.65 0.62 1.02
C PHE A 59 9.98 -0.77 1.14
N THR A 60 10.09 -1.43 2.30
CA THR A 60 9.59 -2.78 2.58
C THR A 60 9.55 -3.02 4.08
N PHE A 61 9.56 -4.27 4.54
CA PHE A 61 9.76 -4.66 5.93
C PHE A 61 11.09 -4.17 6.51
N ARG A 62 11.18 -4.07 7.85
CA ARG A 62 12.40 -3.63 8.53
C ARG A 62 13.56 -4.63 8.37
N SER A 63 13.26 -5.92 8.49
CA SER A 63 14.22 -7.03 8.26
C SER A 63 14.81 -6.99 6.85
N ILE A 64 13.97 -6.54 5.92
CA ILE A 64 14.21 -6.03 4.57
C ILE A 64 15.32 -5.01 4.42
N LEU A 65 14.96 -3.81 4.86
CA LEU A 65 15.71 -2.59 4.65
C LEU A 65 17.08 -2.65 5.33
N ASN A 66 17.17 -3.32 6.49
CA ASN A 66 18.40 -3.64 7.22
C ASN A 66 19.37 -2.45 7.42
N VAL A 67 18.83 -1.23 7.49
CA VAL A 67 19.57 -0.02 7.86
C VAL A 67 19.43 0.17 9.36
N THR A 68 20.50 0.44 10.09
CA THR A 68 20.47 0.73 11.54
C THR A 68 20.89 2.16 11.87
N ASP A 69 21.61 2.83 10.96
CA ASP A 69 22.03 4.21 11.13
C ASP A 69 20.84 5.19 10.95
N PRO A 70 20.43 5.92 12.00
CA PRO A 70 19.32 6.87 11.90
C PRO A 70 19.55 8.00 10.89
N VAL A 71 20.81 8.43 10.68
CA VAL A 71 21.13 9.46 9.69
C VAL A 71 20.91 8.92 8.28
N LEU A 72 21.25 7.66 8.06
CA LEU A 72 20.99 7.00 6.78
C LEU A 72 19.49 6.83 6.52
N LEU A 73 18.68 6.48 7.52
CA LEU A 73 17.21 6.42 7.37
C LEU A 73 16.62 7.74 6.90
N GLU A 74 17.05 8.85 7.50
CA GLU A 74 16.60 10.18 7.09
C GLU A 74 17.05 10.52 5.66
N LYS A 75 18.29 10.19 5.30
CA LYS A 75 18.80 10.36 3.92
C LYS A 75 17.99 9.54 2.92
N LEU A 76 17.59 8.32 3.27
CA LEU A 76 16.78 7.47 2.42
C LEU A 76 15.40 8.08 2.19
N GLY A 77 14.72 8.58 3.23
CA GLY A 77 13.45 9.30 3.08
C GLY A 77 13.58 10.53 2.17
N LYS A 78 14.61 11.36 2.37
CA LYS A 78 14.89 12.52 1.51
C LYS A 78 15.13 12.12 0.06
N TYR A 79 15.94 11.08 -0.15
CA TYR A 79 16.25 10.60 -1.49
C TYR A 79 14.99 10.08 -2.20
N TRP A 80 14.18 9.29 -1.50
CA TRP A 80 12.96 8.71 -2.04
C TRP A 80 11.97 9.80 -2.47
N GLN A 81 11.77 10.80 -1.61
CA GLN A 81 10.96 11.97 -1.94
C GLN A 81 11.56 12.73 -3.13
N ALA A 82 12.86 13.02 -3.12
CA ALA A 82 13.50 13.83 -4.17
C ALA A 82 13.41 13.16 -5.55
N ARG A 83 13.46 11.82 -5.59
CA ARG A 83 13.40 11.05 -6.85
C ARG A 83 11.97 10.84 -7.34
N PHE A 84 11.03 10.56 -6.44
CA PHE A 84 9.71 10.07 -6.81
C PHE A 84 8.54 11.00 -6.43
N GLY A 85 8.78 12.06 -5.64
CA GLY A 85 7.73 12.95 -5.13
C GLY A 85 7.06 13.86 -6.17
N ALA A 86 7.63 13.97 -7.37
CA ALA A 86 6.99 14.68 -8.48
C ALA A 86 5.94 13.85 -9.22
N TYR A 87 5.88 12.53 -8.98
CA TYR A 87 4.84 11.65 -9.51
C TYR A 87 3.56 11.74 -8.65
N PRO A 88 2.38 11.36 -9.18
CA PRO A 88 1.17 11.20 -8.39
C PRO A 88 1.30 9.99 -7.45
N VAL A 89 1.70 10.23 -6.20
CA VAL A 89 2.02 9.19 -5.22
C VAL A 89 1.21 9.32 -3.95
N LEU A 90 0.92 8.18 -3.33
CA LEU A 90 0.52 8.07 -1.92
C LEU A 90 1.66 7.32 -1.23
N TRP A 91 2.22 7.90 -0.17
CA TRP A 91 3.33 7.29 0.54
C TRP A 91 2.82 6.29 1.57
N THR A 92 3.34 5.06 1.51
CA THR A 92 3.16 4.05 2.55
C THR A 92 4.54 3.72 3.13
N THR A 93 4.89 4.27 4.28
CA THR A 93 6.31 4.27 4.71
C THR A 93 6.74 3.00 5.44
N ALA A 94 5.80 2.25 5.99
CA ALA A 94 6.05 1.00 6.68
C ALA A 94 5.10 -0.10 6.17
N GLN A 95 5.50 -1.36 6.33
CA GLN A 95 4.68 -2.54 6.03
C GLN A 95 4.31 -3.25 7.32
N GLU A 96 3.03 -3.59 7.45
CA GLU A 96 2.47 -4.40 8.54
C GLU A 96 2.93 -3.91 9.93
N VAL A 97 2.68 -2.63 10.22
CA VAL A 97 2.97 -2.03 11.53
C VAL A 97 1.73 -2.01 12.42
N ASP A 98 1.96 -2.04 13.73
CA ASP A 98 0.98 -2.03 14.82
C ASP A 98 0.06 -3.28 14.84
N PRO A 99 -0.23 -3.91 16.00
CA PRO A 99 -0.19 -3.33 17.35
C PRO A 99 0.83 -4.00 18.32
N GLY A 100 1.69 -3.18 18.93
CA GLY A 100 2.78 -3.57 19.84
C GLY A 100 4.06 -2.72 19.69
N HIS A 101 4.15 -1.96 18.61
CA HIS A 101 5.02 -0.78 18.36
C HIS A 101 6.54 -0.95 18.39
N GLU A 102 7.07 -2.16 18.24
CA GLU A 102 8.49 -2.28 17.92
C GLU A 102 8.75 -1.59 16.56
N PHE A 103 9.67 -0.63 16.56
CA PHE A 103 10.18 0.06 15.37
C PHE A 103 9.34 1.20 14.77
N ASN A 104 8.31 1.73 15.44
CA ASN A 104 7.63 2.93 14.90
C ASN A 104 8.57 4.13 14.77
N ASP A 105 9.46 4.35 15.74
CA ASP A 105 10.48 5.41 15.67
C ASP A 105 11.40 5.26 14.44
N TYR A 106 11.65 4.03 14.00
CA TYR A 106 12.43 3.75 12.80
C TYR A 106 11.74 4.30 11.55
N TRP A 107 10.46 3.97 11.39
CA TRP A 107 9.67 4.38 10.25
C TRP A 107 9.27 5.85 10.29
N HIS A 108 9.05 6.41 11.48
CA HIS A 108 8.81 7.83 11.68
C HIS A 108 9.95 8.70 11.17
N ARG A 109 11.22 8.25 11.26
CA ARG A 109 12.36 8.98 10.69
C ARG A 109 12.26 9.10 9.17
N ILE A 110 11.95 7.99 8.50
CA ILE A 110 11.76 7.97 7.04
C ILE A 110 10.55 8.83 6.66
N ALA A 111 9.42 8.63 7.33
CA ALA A 111 8.17 9.33 7.06
C ALA A 111 8.31 10.85 7.24
N LYS A 112 8.91 11.28 8.35
CA LYS A 112 9.17 12.70 8.60
C LYS A 112 10.14 13.27 7.57
N ALA A 113 11.18 12.54 7.20
CA ALA A 113 12.12 12.98 6.17
C ALA A 113 11.44 13.17 4.80
N ILE A 114 10.52 12.27 4.41
CA ILE A 114 9.70 12.44 3.21
C ILE A 114 8.83 13.69 3.36
N TYR A 115 8.03 13.77 4.43
CA TYR A 115 7.07 14.85 4.66
C TYR A 115 7.71 16.25 4.70
N ASP A 116 8.85 16.40 5.39
CA ASP A 116 9.56 17.67 5.53
C ASP A 116 10.17 18.15 4.20
N ASN A 117 10.35 17.26 3.22
CA ASN A 117 10.93 17.56 1.91
C ASN A 117 9.89 17.50 0.78
N ASP A 118 8.64 17.13 1.08
CA ASP A 118 7.57 17.04 0.09
C ASP A 118 6.86 18.36 -0.13
N ALA A 119 7.27 19.08 -1.19
CA ALA A 119 6.67 20.35 -1.60
C ALA A 119 5.19 20.21 -2.03
N TYR A 120 4.76 19.02 -2.45
CA TYR A 120 3.39 18.77 -2.90
C TYR A 120 2.46 18.31 -1.77
N ARG A 121 3.02 18.00 -0.59
CA ARG A 121 2.28 17.48 0.57
C ARG A 121 1.44 16.25 0.21
N GLN A 122 2.04 15.30 -0.49
CA GLN A 122 1.37 14.07 -0.88
C GLN A 122 0.87 13.31 0.35
N PRO A 123 -0.28 12.62 0.29
CA PRO A 123 -0.78 11.85 1.41
C PRO A 123 0.21 10.76 1.82
N LEU A 124 0.50 10.70 3.11
CA LEU A 124 1.42 9.75 3.73
C LEU A 124 0.71 8.95 4.83
N THR A 125 0.98 7.65 4.86
CA THR A 125 0.51 6.69 5.85
C THR A 125 1.58 5.64 6.18
N ALA A 126 1.23 4.73 7.08
CA ALA A 126 1.86 3.42 7.25
C ALA A 126 0.84 2.30 7.02
N HIS A 127 1.27 1.18 6.45
CA HIS A 127 0.40 0.01 6.27
C HIS A 127 0.27 -0.72 7.61
N MET A 128 -0.94 -0.72 8.19
CA MET A 128 -1.19 -1.27 9.52
C MET A 128 -1.66 -2.73 9.46
N GLU A 129 -1.07 -3.63 10.25
CA GLU A 129 -1.51 -5.05 10.32
C GLU A 129 -2.55 -5.25 11.42
N GLY A 130 -3.84 -5.22 11.05
CA GLY A 130 -4.90 -5.27 12.04
C GLY A 130 -4.92 -4.03 12.93
N GLY A 131 -5.56 -4.16 14.08
CA GLY A 131 -5.71 -3.10 15.05
C GLY A 131 -6.78 -2.06 14.70
N ASP A 132 -6.79 -1.01 15.52
CA ASP A 132 -7.73 0.10 15.45
C ASP A 132 -7.00 1.44 15.57
N ALA A 133 -7.72 2.55 15.36
CA ALA A 133 -7.12 3.88 15.45
C ALA A 133 -6.53 4.20 16.84
N SER A 134 -7.10 3.66 17.92
CA SER A 134 -6.73 3.98 19.30
C SER A 134 -5.38 3.39 19.71
N ILE A 135 -4.99 2.28 19.07
CA ILE A 135 -3.71 1.61 19.31
C ILE A 135 -2.69 1.88 18.20
N SER A 136 -2.93 2.85 17.32
CA SER A 136 -1.97 3.19 16.27
C SER A 136 -0.91 4.16 16.77
N GLY A 137 0.36 3.84 16.51
CA GLY A 137 1.48 4.74 16.80
C GLY A 137 1.59 5.92 15.82
N TRP A 138 0.75 5.91 14.78
CA TRP A 138 0.75 6.88 13.68
C TRP A 138 -0.39 7.88 13.75
N ALA A 139 -1.48 7.55 14.44
CA ALA A 139 -2.72 8.31 14.42
C ALA A 139 -2.54 9.78 14.82
N GLU A 140 -1.64 10.08 15.76
CA GLU A 140 -1.38 11.45 16.25
C GLU A 140 -0.23 12.19 15.52
N LYS A 141 0.40 11.56 14.51
CA LYS A 141 1.46 12.23 13.75
C LYS A 141 0.86 13.22 12.74
N ASP A 142 1.45 14.40 12.64
CA ASP A 142 1.07 15.48 11.72
C ASP A 142 1.30 15.13 10.24
N TYR A 143 2.35 14.34 9.98
CA TYR A 143 2.65 13.78 8.65
C TYR A 143 1.83 12.56 8.27
N HIS A 144 1.05 11.98 9.19
CA HIS A 144 0.15 10.86 8.90
C HIS A 144 -1.22 11.40 8.51
N SER A 145 -1.66 11.19 7.27
CA SER A 145 -2.82 11.89 6.70
C SER A 145 -4.04 10.99 6.45
N TRP A 146 -3.86 9.67 6.44
CA TRP A 146 -4.91 8.67 6.26
C TRP A 146 -4.48 7.35 6.87
N PHE A 147 -5.43 6.46 7.22
CA PHE A 147 -5.15 5.13 7.75
C PHE A 147 -5.19 4.09 6.62
N GLY A 148 -4.06 3.44 6.34
CA GLY A 148 -4.00 2.29 5.42
C GLY A 148 -3.99 0.98 6.19
N VAL A 149 -5.15 0.34 6.33
CA VAL A 149 -5.34 -0.74 7.32
C VAL A 149 -5.51 -2.09 6.64
N GLN A 150 -4.93 -3.13 7.23
CA GLN A 150 -5.28 -4.52 7.01
C GLN A 150 -6.28 -5.00 8.08
N PRO A 151 -7.59 -4.74 7.93
CA PRO A 151 -8.55 -5.00 9.01
C PRO A 151 -8.66 -6.49 9.34
N SER A 152 -8.51 -6.83 10.62
CA SER A 152 -8.79 -8.18 11.15
C SER A 152 -10.28 -8.42 11.38
N ASN A 153 -11.06 -7.35 11.57
CA ASN A 153 -12.51 -7.36 11.72
C ASN A 153 -13.16 -6.52 10.62
N LEU A 154 -13.88 -7.19 9.71
CA LEU A 154 -14.61 -6.57 8.61
C LEU A 154 -16.07 -6.23 8.98
N GLN A 155 -16.40 -6.15 10.27
CA GLN A 155 -17.70 -5.72 10.79
C GLN A 155 -17.65 -4.26 11.25
N LYS A 156 -18.82 -3.66 11.48
CA LYS A 156 -18.98 -2.24 11.86
C LYS A 156 -18.06 -1.84 13.00
N ASP A 157 -17.97 -2.66 14.04
CA ASP A 157 -17.19 -2.38 15.24
C ASP A 157 -15.68 -2.33 15.01
N GLY A 158 -15.15 -3.09 14.05
CA GLY A 158 -13.75 -2.97 13.62
C GLY A 158 -13.48 -1.63 12.97
N TYR A 159 -14.40 -1.19 12.11
CA TYR A 159 -14.26 0.05 11.36
C TYR A 159 -14.57 1.31 12.18
N GLN A 160 -15.50 1.24 13.14
CA GLN A 160 -16.01 2.43 13.85
C GLN A 160 -14.95 3.18 14.63
N THR A 161 -13.93 2.45 15.05
CA THR A 161 -12.78 3.01 15.74
C THR A 161 -12.08 4.12 14.96
N PHE A 162 -12.12 4.10 13.62
CA PHE A 162 -11.43 5.09 12.78
C PHE A 162 -12.21 6.42 12.63
N TRP A 163 -13.54 6.41 12.54
CA TRP A 163 -14.31 7.66 12.49
C TRP A 163 -14.69 8.22 13.86
N GLU A 164 -14.69 7.39 14.91
CA GLU A 164 -14.84 7.85 16.30
C GLU A 164 -13.53 8.40 16.86
N TYR A 165 -12.40 8.19 16.18
CA TYR A 165 -11.10 8.71 16.61
C TYR A 165 -11.05 10.24 16.58
N ASN A 166 -10.39 10.83 17.59
CA ASN A 166 -10.32 12.28 17.75
C ASN A 166 -9.69 12.99 16.55
N ALA A 167 -8.62 12.44 15.99
CA ALA A 167 -8.04 12.94 14.75
C ALA A 167 -8.76 12.27 13.56
N THR A 168 -9.85 12.87 13.10
CA THR A 168 -10.63 12.34 11.97
C THR A 168 -9.79 12.34 10.70
N LYS A 169 -9.39 11.16 10.25
CA LYS A 169 -8.62 10.93 9.01
C LYS A 169 -9.34 9.89 8.15
N PRO A 170 -9.28 9.98 6.82
CA PRO A 170 -9.80 8.92 5.95
C PRO A 170 -9.14 7.59 6.30
N TYR A 171 -9.90 6.51 6.34
CA TYR A 171 -9.35 5.17 6.42
C TYR A 171 -9.67 4.38 5.17
N VAL A 172 -8.74 3.52 4.76
CA VAL A 172 -8.86 2.63 3.62
C VAL A 172 -8.63 1.22 4.12
N ALA A 173 -9.53 0.30 3.77
CA ALA A 173 -9.26 -1.13 3.91
C ALA A 173 -8.23 -1.50 2.82
N TYR A 174 -6.96 -1.25 3.15
CA TYR A 174 -5.83 -1.19 2.23
C TYR A 174 -5.36 -2.58 1.81
N GLU A 175 -5.40 -3.53 2.74
CA GLU A 175 -5.14 -4.93 2.47
C GLU A 175 -6.24 -5.77 3.14
N THR A 176 -6.88 -6.66 2.41
CA THR A 176 -7.76 -7.68 3.00
C THR A 176 -7.32 -9.03 2.45
N GLY A 177 -8.06 -10.10 2.73
CA GLY A 177 -7.72 -11.38 2.12
C GLY A 177 -7.75 -11.31 0.59
N TYR A 178 -6.72 -11.85 -0.05
CA TYR A 178 -6.57 -11.85 -1.50
C TYR A 178 -7.46 -12.90 -2.15
N GLU A 179 -8.10 -12.57 -3.29
CA GLU A 179 -8.86 -13.54 -4.08
C GLU A 179 -7.97 -14.74 -4.42
N PHE A 180 -8.51 -15.95 -4.25
CA PHE A 180 -7.83 -17.25 -4.35
C PHE A 180 -6.80 -17.54 -3.25
N ASN A 181 -6.60 -16.66 -2.26
CA ASN A 181 -5.88 -16.98 -1.04
C ASN A 181 -6.83 -16.92 0.16
N ARG A 182 -7.49 -18.05 0.44
CA ARG A 182 -8.49 -18.18 1.51
C ARG A 182 -9.72 -17.26 1.37
N VAL A 183 -9.83 -16.55 0.25
CA VAL A 183 -10.97 -15.69 -0.11
C VAL A 183 -11.48 -16.11 -1.48
N THR A 184 -12.78 -16.42 -1.54
CA THR A 184 -13.49 -16.74 -2.77
C THR A 184 -13.76 -15.47 -3.60
N THR A 185 -14.07 -15.63 -4.89
CA THR A 185 -14.50 -14.52 -5.75
C THR A 185 -15.75 -13.81 -5.21
N ASP A 186 -16.69 -14.51 -4.58
CA ASP A 186 -17.88 -13.91 -3.96
C ASP A 186 -17.53 -13.05 -2.73
N GLU A 187 -16.62 -13.53 -1.89
CA GLU A 187 -16.12 -12.77 -0.74
C GLU A 187 -15.31 -11.55 -1.20
N ALA A 188 -14.42 -11.69 -2.19
CA ALA A 188 -13.65 -10.59 -2.76
C ALA A 188 -14.56 -9.49 -3.34
N ARG A 189 -15.70 -9.87 -3.96
CA ARG A 189 -16.70 -8.93 -4.48
C ARG A 189 -17.50 -8.21 -3.42
N SER A 190 -17.85 -8.88 -2.33
CA SER A 190 -18.76 -8.34 -1.30
C SER A 190 -18.02 -7.50 -0.24
N THR A 191 -16.74 -7.80 0.00
CA THR A 191 -15.90 -7.08 0.97
C THR A 191 -15.79 -5.56 0.72
N PRO A 192 -15.56 -5.04 -0.50
CA PRO A 192 -15.50 -3.59 -0.71
C PRO A 192 -16.80 -2.87 -0.32
N TYR A 193 -17.97 -3.44 -0.61
CA TYR A 193 -19.26 -2.87 -0.20
C TYR A 193 -19.40 -2.85 1.33
N ARG A 194 -18.92 -3.89 2.02
CA ARG A 194 -18.91 -3.93 3.49
C ARG A 194 -17.97 -2.89 4.07
N ALA A 195 -16.76 -2.74 3.52
CA ALA A 195 -15.80 -1.74 3.97
C ALA A 195 -16.37 -0.33 3.80
N PHE A 196 -16.85 0.01 2.61
CA PHE A 196 -17.35 1.35 2.30
C PHE A 196 -18.67 1.68 3.02
N SER A 197 -19.60 0.71 3.15
CA SER A 197 -20.84 0.91 3.92
C SER A 197 -20.59 1.09 5.41
N ASN A 198 -19.44 0.63 5.89
CA ASN A 198 -18.97 0.91 7.22
C ASN A 198 -17.98 2.07 7.20
N GLY A 199 -18.04 3.07 6.31
CA GLY A 199 -17.26 4.30 6.44
C GLY A 199 -15.86 4.32 5.80
N ALA A 200 -15.43 3.26 5.10
CA ALA A 200 -14.13 3.27 4.43
C ALA A 200 -14.15 4.25 3.27
N PHE A 201 -13.05 4.99 3.09
CA PHE A 201 -12.87 5.93 1.99
C PHE A 201 -12.47 5.23 0.68
N GLY A 202 -12.07 3.96 0.77
CA GLY A 202 -11.64 3.14 -0.37
C GLY A 202 -11.33 1.70 0.03
N PHE A 203 -10.94 0.90 -0.96
CA PHE A 203 -10.67 -0.52 -0.79
C PHE A 203 -9.51 -0.98 -1.69
N GLY A 204 -8.55 -1.69 -1.10
CA GLY A 204 -7.47 -2.37 -1.80
C GLY A 204 -7.86 -3.80 -2.16
N TYR A 205 -8.01 -4.06 -3.45
CA TYR A 205 -8.21 -5.43 -3.96
C TYR A 205 -6.86 -6.06 -4.31
N GLY A 206 -6.68 -7.31 -3.89
CA GLY A 206 -5.56 -8.14 -4.33
C GLY A 206 -5.99 -9.57 -4.62
N VAL A 207 -5.13 -10.28 -5.36
CA VAL A 207 -5.40 -11.61 -5.88
C VAL A 207 -4.12 -12.41 -5.96
N GLN A 208 -4.23 -13.71 -5.68
CA GLN A 208 -3.11 -14.62 -5.69
C GLN A 208 -2.34 -14.60 -7.01
N GLY A 209 -1.03 -14.73 -6.92
CA GLY A 209 -0.12 -14.64 -8.06
C GLY A 209 0.28 -13.21 -8.42
N VAL A 210 -0.64 -12.23 -8.39
CA VAL A 210 -0.32 -10.84 -8.78
C VAL A 210 0.53 -10.14 -7.73
N TRP A 211 0.13 -10.20 -6.45
CA TRP A 211 0.85 -9.52 -5.36
C TRP A 211 2.29 -10.06 -5.20
N ALA A 212 2.47 -11.36 -5.45
CA ALA A 212 3.74 -12.07 -5.36
C ALA A 212 4.49 -12.22 -6.70
N ILE A 213 3.95 -11.67 -7.80
CA ILE A 213 4.49 -11.77 -9.17
C ILE A 213 4.96 -13.21 -9.49
N ASN A 214 4.14 -14.21 -9.14
CA ASN A 214 4.48 -15.60 -9.35
C ASN A 214 4.39 -15.94 -10.85
N ASP A 215 5.43 -16.52 -11.43
CA ASP A 215 5.45 -16.86 -12.87
C ASP A 215 5.58 -18.37 -13.14
N SER A 216 6.35 -19.08 -12.31
CA SER A 216 6.55 -20.53 -12.42
C SER A 216 6.42 -21.25 -11.09
N THR A 217 6.09 -22.55 -11.13
CA THR A 217 6.04 -23.42 -9.94
C THR A 217 7.41 -23.67 -9.32
N ASP A 218 8.48 -23.40 -10.07
CA ASP A 218 9.86 -23.63 -9.63
C ASP A 218 10.41 -22.46 -8.80
N SER A 219 9.79 -21.27 -8.93
CA SER A 219 10.21 -20.06 -8.24
C SER A 219 8.99 -19.16 -7.98
N TRP A 220 8.25 -19.48 -6.92
CA TRP A 220 7.09 -18.71 -6.46
C TRP A 220 7.16 -18.48 -4.96
N PHE A 221 6.45 -17.46 -4.48
CA PHE A 221 6.33 -17.17 -3.06
C PHE A 221 5.27 -18.07 -2.40
N PRO A 222 5.63 -19.03 -1.54
CA PRO A 222 4.76 -20.12 -1.10
C PRO A 222 3.78 -19.71 0.01
N TYR A 223 2.98 -18.67 -0.23
CA TYR A 223 1.94 -18.18 0.67
C TYR A 223 0.59 -18.22 -0.04
N GLY A 224 -0.28 -19.14 0.37
CA GLY A 224 -1.51 -19.46 -0.37
C GLY A 224 -1.27 -20.48 -1.50
N PRO A 225 -2.26 -20.77 -2.35
CA PRO A 225 -2.08 -21.67 -3.50
C PRO A 225 -1.27 -21.02 -4.63
N TYR A 226 -0.64 -21.83 -5.47
CA TYR A 226 0.08 -21.32 -6.63
C TYR A 226 -0.87 -20.81 -7.73
N TYR A 227 -0.67 -19.57 -8.16
CA TYR A 227 -1.30 -18.96 -9.33
C TYR A 227 -0.24 -18.15 -10.07
N ARG A 228 -0.23 -18.22 -11.41
CA ARG A 228 0.59 -17.31 -12.21
C ARG A 228 -0.01 -15.90 -12.13
N TRP A 229 0.83 -14.89 -12.12
CA TRP A 229 0.41 -13.51 -11.96
C TRP A 229 -0.57 -13.10 -13.06
N PHE A 230 -0.37 -13.57 -14.30
CA PHE A 230 -1.28 -13.27 -15.41
C PHE A 230 -2.60 -14.07 -15.34
N ASP A 231 -2.63 -15.22 -14.67
CA ASP A 231 -3.91 -15.93 -14.41
C ASP A 231 -4.70 -15.18 -13.33
N GLY A 232 -4.04 -14.81 -12.23
CA GLY A 232 -4.65 -14.00 -11.17
C GLY A 232 -5.08 -12.60 -11.64
N LEU A 233 -4.36 -12.01 -12.58
CA LEU A 233 -4.71 -10.73 -13.19
C LEU A 233 -6.10 -10.77 -13.85
N ASN A 234 -6.45 -11.91 -14.45
CA ASN A 234 -7.72 -12.16 -15.13
C ASN A 234 -8.84 -12.69 -14.20
N ALA A 235 -8.63 -12.71 -12.88
CA ALA A 235 -9.65 -13.12 -11.93
C ALA A 235 -10.91 -12.25 -12.05
N ALA A 236 -12.07 -12.90 -11.87
CA ALA A 236 -13.36 -12.26 -12.06
C ALA A 236 -13.59 -11.13 -11.04
N GLY A 237 -13.17 -11.32 -9.77
CA GLY A 237 -13.33 -10.31 -8.72
C GLY A 237 -12.66 -9.00 -9.09
N GLY A 238 -11.44 -9.05 -9.64
CA GLY A 238 -10.70 -7.88 -10.12
C GLY A 238 -11.46 -7.11 -11.21
N SER A 239 -12.05 -7.80 -12.19
CA SER A 239 -12.86 -7.15 -13.23
C SER A 239 -14.17 -6.59 -12.69
N GLN A 240 -14.70 -7.16 -11.61
CA GLN A 240 -15.97 -6.78 -11.00
C GLN A 240 -15.84 -5.63 -9.99
N MET A 241 -14.63 -5.27 -9.57
CA MET A 241 -14.38 -4.09 -8.72
C MET A 241 -14.93 -2.79 -9.35
N THR A 242 -15.01 -2.71 -10.68
CA THR A 242 -15.63 -1.58 -11.37
C THR A 242 -17.10 -1.36 -10.97
N HIS A 243 -17.85 -2.43 -10.66
CA HIS A 243 -19.25 -2.29 -10.26
C HIS A 243 -19.38 -1.58 -8.92
N PHE A 244 -18.51 -1.93 -7.96
CA PHE A 244 -18.42 -1.27 -6.67
C PHE A 244 -18.10 0.22 -6.83
N LYS A 245 -17.05 0.53 -7.61
CA LYS A 245 -16.64 1.91 -7.88
C LYS A 245 -17.79 2.70 -8.52
N ASN A 246 -18.36 2.20 -9.61
CA ASN A 246 -19.41 2.89 -10.36
C ASN A 246 -20.68 3.10 -9.52
N PHE A 247 -21.02 2.15 -8.64
CA PHE A 247 -22.15 2.30 -7.73
C PHE A 247 -21.95 3.49 -6.78
N TYR A 248 -20.83 3.55 -6.05
CA TYR A 248 -20.59 4.66 -5.12
C TYR A 248 -20.28 5.99 -5.81
N GLU A 249 -19.60 5.99 -6.96
CA GLU A 249 -19.37 7.21 -7.76
C GLU A 249 -20.64 7.77 -8.39
N SER A 250 -21.71 6.96 -8.53
CA SER A 250 -23.03 7.46 -8.94
C SER A 250 -23.75 8.26 -7.84
N LEU A 251 -23.25 8.20 -6.60
CA LEU A 251 -23.76 8.89 -5.43
C LEU A 251 -22.85 10.08 -5.09
N GLN A 252 -23.37 11.02 -4.31
CA GLN A 252 -22.52 12.00 -3.60
C GLN A 252 -21.87 11.32 -2.40
N TRP A 253 -21.01 10.32 -2.66
CA TRP A 253 -20.49 9.40 -1.64
C TRP A 253 -19.77 10.12 -0.49
N TRP A 254 -19.21 11.30 -0.72
CA TRP A 254 -18.59 12.16 0.30
C TRP A 254 -19.58 12.81 1.28
N LYS A 255 -20.89 12.54 1.13
CA LYS A 255 -21.96 12.95 2.05
C LYS A 255 -22.66 11.76 2.72
N LEU A 256 -22.22 10.54 2.45
CA LEU A 256 -22.75 9.32 3.07
C LEU A 256 -22.21 9.15 4.49
#